data_AF-A0A6V7HYB0-F1
#
_entry.id   AF-A0A6V7HYB0-F1
#
_cell.length_a   1.000
_cell.length_b   1.000
_cell.length_c   1.000
_cell.angle_alpha   90.00
_cell.angle_beta   90.00
_cell.angle_gamma   90.00
#
_symmetry.space_group_name_H-M   'P 1'
#
loop_
_entity.id
_entity.type
_entity.pdbx_description
1 polymer ?
#
loop_
_entity_poly.entity_id
_entity_poly.type
_entity_poly.pdbx_seq_one_letter_code
_entity_poly.pdbx_strand_id
1 'polypeptide(L)' 'CPLLTSSGLSSLIQLRHLQELELTNCPGTSRELFDYLREHLPRCLIIE' A
#
# COMPACT_ATOMS: atom_id res chain seq x y z
N CYS A 1 1.10 6.44 10.48
CA CYS A 1 0.30 5.47 11.26
C CYS A 1 1.15 4.30 11.76
N PRO A 2 1.40 4.13 13.07
CA PRO A 2 2.28 3.06 13.57
C PRO A 2 1.65 1.66 13.51
N LEU A 3 0.34 1.55 13.27
CA LEU A 3 -0.40 0.28 13.21
C LEU A 3 -0.55 -0.28 11.79
N LEU A 4 -0.04 0.42 10.78
CA LEU A 4 -0.05 -0.07 9.40
C LEU A 4 1.05 -1.12 9.25
N THR A 5 0.68 -2.38 9.46
CA THR A 5 1.55 -3.53 9.25
C THR A 5 1.45 -4.01 7.81
N SER A 6 2.52 -4.66 7.32
CA SER A 6 2.54 -5.30 5.99
C SER A 6 1.34 -6.24 5.79
N SER A 7 0.93 -6.97 6.83
CA SER A 7 -0.27 -7.81 6.81
C SER A 7 -1.58 -7.05 6.60
N GLY A 8 -1.71 -5.85 7.16
CA GLY A 8 -2.87 -4.98 6.93
C GLY A 8 -2.92 -4.44 5.50
N LEU A 9 -1.76 -4.09 4.94
CA LEU A 9 -1.62 -3.63 3.56
C LEU A 9 -1.82 -4.74 2.53
N SER A 10 -1.42 -5.97 2.84
CA SER A 10 -1.75 -7.15 2.03
C SER A 10 -3.26 -7.40 1.95
N SER A 11 -4.07 -6.83 2.84
CA SER A 11 -5.53 -6.91 2.70
C SER A 11 -6.08 -5.85 1.74
N LEU A 12 -5.36 -4.74 1.52
CA LEU A 12 -5.79 -3.67 0.59
C LEU A 12 -5.77 -4.11 -0.87
N ILE A 13 -4.96 -5.11 -1.23
CA ILE A 13 -4.98 -5.66 -2.60
C ILE A 13 -6.33 -6.30 -2.98
N GLN A 14 -7.18 -6.65 -1.99
CA GLN A 14 -8.54 -7.11 -2.24
C GLN A 14 -9.46 -5.99 -2.73
N LEU A 15 -9.08 -4.72 -2.49
CA LEU A 15 -9.82 -3.55 -2.94
C LEU A 15 -9.48 -3.26 -4.41
N ARG A 16 -10.00 -4.08 -5.32
CA ARG A 16 -9.73 -4.00 -6.77
C ARG A 16 -10.15 -2.68 -7.44
N HIS A 17 -10.96 -1.89 -6.74
CA HIS A 17 -11.43 -0.57 -7.19
C HIS A 17 -10.69 0.58 -6.52
N LEU A 18 -9.67 0.31 -5.70
CA LEU A 18 -8.84 1.34 -5.10
C LEU A 18 -8.11 2.12 -6.21
N GLN A 19 -8.29 3.44 -6.21
CA GLN A 19 -7.69 4.32 -7.22
C GLN A 19 -6.47 5.03 -6.67
N GLU A 20 -6.47 5.39 -5.39
CA GLU A 20 -5.38 6.12 -4.76
C GLU A 20 -5.12 5.55 -3.37
N LEU A 21 -3.84 5.38 -3.05
CA LEU A 21 -3.34 4.93 -1.76
C LEU A 21 -2.16 5.81 -1.36
N GLU A 22 -2.38 6.64 -0.36
CA GLU A 22 -1.36 7.53 0.18
C GLU A 22 -0.75 6.94 1.46
N LEU A 23 0.58 6.80 1.46
CA LEU A 23 1.40 6.24 2.53
C LEU A 23 2.48 7.23 3.00
N THR A 24 2.21 8.52 2.88
CA THR A 24 3.12 9.59 3.34
C THR A 24 3.31 9.55 4.86
N ASN A 25 4.55 9.73 5.32
CA ASN A 25 4.92 9.75 6.75
C ASN A 25 4.52 8.50 7.55
N CYS A 26 4.51 7.32 6.91
CA CYS A 26 4.34 6.06 7.60
C CYS A 26 5.72 5.42 7.90
N PRO A 27 6.23 5.47 9.15
CA PRO A 27 7.55 4.92 9.47
C PRO A 27 7.62 3.39 9.37
N GLY A 28 6.47 2.72 9.24
CA GLY A 28 6.37 1.26 9.10
C GLY A 28 6.31 0.75 7.65
N THR A 29 6.30 1.63 6.65
CA THR A 29 6.23 1.22 5.24
C THR A 29 7.62 1.09 4.64
N SER A 30 8.03 -0.14 4.29
CA SER A 30 9.27 -0.44 3.59
C SER A 30 9.12 -0.31 2.08
N ARG A 31 10.22 -0.15 1.33
CA ARG A 31 10.20 -0.13 -0.14
C ARG A 31 9.59 -1.40 -0.75
N GLU A 32 9.89 -2.56 -0.18
CA GLU A 32 9.37 -3.86 -0.62
C GLU A 32 7.84 -3.90 -0.63
N LEU A 33 7.21 -3.19 0.29
CA LEU A 33 5.77 -3.09 0.40
C LEU A 33 5.16 -2.23 -0.72
N PHE A 34 5.83 -1.14 -1.10
CA PHE A 34 5.43 -0.34 -2.25
C PHE A 34 5.52 -1.15 -3.55
N ASP A 35 6.58 -1.92 -3.74
CA ASP A 35 6.73 -2.79 -4.91
C ASP A 35 5.63 -3.85 -4.94
N TYR A 36 5.37 -4.50 -3.80
CA TYR A 36 4.28 -5.48 -3.67
C TYR A 36 2.91 -4.89 -4.02
N LEU A 37 2.61 -3.68 -3.52
CA LEU A 37 1.35 -3.01 -3.81
C LEU A 37 1.25 -2.58 -5.28
N ARG A 38 2.35 -2.12 -5.91
CA ARG A 38 2.36 -1.77 -7.34
C ARG A 38 2.14 -2.99 -8.23
N GLU A 39 2.65 -4.16 -7.86
CA GLU A 39 2.41 -5.41 -8.58
C GLU A 39 0.94 -5.87 -8.50
N HIS A 40 0.32 -5.73 -7.32
CA HIS A 40 -1.04 -6.25 -7.08
C HIS A 40 -2.15 -5.24 -7.36
N LEU A 41 -1.84 -3.94 -7.34
CA LEU A 41 -2.75 -2.84 -7.63
C LEU A 41 -2.24 -1.99 -8.80
N PRO A 42 -2.13 -2.54 -10.02
CA PRO A 42 -1.55 -1.85 -11.17
C PRO A 42 -2.36 -0.63 -11.65
N ARG A 43 -3.59 -0.45 -11.14
CA ARG A 43 -4.47 0.70 -11.44
C ARG A 43 -4.59 1.67 -10.28
N CYS A 44 -3.94 1.40 -9.16
CA CYS A 44 -3.94 2.28 -8.00
C CYS A 44 -2.70 3.18 -8.06
N LEU A 45 -2.91 4.47 -7.89
CA LEU A 45 -1.85 5.44 -7.66
C LEU A 45 -1.35 5.25 -6.22
N ILE A 46 -0.06 4.97 -6.07
CA ILE A 46 0.56 4.84 -4.75
C ILE A 46 1.45 6.05 -4.52
N ILE A 47 1.12 6.81 -3.49
CA ILE A 47 1.79 8.05 -3.10
C ILE A 47 2.59 7.75 -1.83
N GLU A 48 3.88 8.08 -1.86
CA GLU A 48 4.87 7.81 -0.81
C GLU A 48 5.29 9.08 -0.06
#